data_AF-A0AAD0SBD9-F1
#
_entry.id   AF-A0AAD0SBD9-F1
#
_cell.length_a   1.000
_cell.length_b   1.000
_cell.length_c   1.000
_cell.angle_alpha   90.00
_cell.angle_beta   90.00
_cell.angle_gamma   90.00
#
_symmetry.space_group_name_H-M   'P 1'
#
loop_
_entity.id
_entity.type
_entity.pdbx_description
1 polymer ?
#
loop_
_entity_poly.entity_id
_entity_poly.type
_entity_poly.pdbx_seq_one_letter_code
_entity_poly.pdbx_strand_id
1 'polypeptide(L)'
;MHGLANVCPAFPDEQARLDRLEEVAVSTYQYSVKQYISNLNRNPILRKRAEIDVQQILSLNGGCHTDAMLEWQAEGRRLIDVYTQSLAVPDGSVVTHWPSTALLGPIHVSVEGRGHDNDGREYLKLLLRNDSEDRVGVALAGKDLRADICSDLSSAELPITGQSYRATRLARLASGESMRARLTLGADCFDFDQSDLMGTLIIETRSGVESRAITILGIRD
;
A
#
# COMPACT_ATOMS: atom_id res chain seq x y z
N MET A 1 2.84 12.20 -8.56
CA MET A 1 3.30 12.55 -7.19
C MET A 1 4.69 13.21 -7.17
N HIS A 2 5.61 12.90 -8.10
CA HIS A 2 6.99 13.42 -8.09
C HIS A 2 7.14 14.96 -7.93
N GLY A 3 6.28 15.77 -8.56
CA GLY A 3 6.33 17.23 -8.43
C GLY A 3 5.94 17.77 -7.05
N LEU A 4 5.17 17.01 -6.25
CA LEU A 4 4.79 17.39 -4.90
C LEU A 4 5.94 17.30 -3.91
N ALA A 5 6.86 16.34 -4.08
CA ALA A 5 8.04 16.21 -3.22
C ALA A 5 8.96 17.43 -3.26
N ASN A 6 8.95 18.17 -4.37
CA ASN A 6 9.70 19.43 -4.50
C ASN A 6 9.09 20.60 -3.73
N VAL A 7 7.81 20.51 -3.35
CA VAL A 7 7.05 21.60 -2.71
C VAL A 7 6.63 21.25 -1.28
N CYS A 8 6.50 19.96 -0.96
CA CYS A 8 6.18 19.43 0.36
C CYS A 8 7.39 18.70 0.96
N PRO A 9 8.10 19.28 1.93
CA PRO A 9 9.33 18.70 2.48
C PRO A 9 9.14 17.36 3.20
N ALA A 10 7.94 17.12 3.73
CA ALA A 10 7.58 15.87 4.41
C ALA A 10 7.00 14.81 3.44
N PHE A 11 7.00 15.08 2.13
CA PHE A 11 6.58 14.09 1.15
C PHE A 11 7.68 13.02 1.05
N PRO A 12 7.37 11.74 1.28
CA PRO A 12 8.38 10.67 1.19
C PRO A 12 9.01 10.61 -0.20
N ASP A 13 10.27 10.19 -0.25
CA ASP A 13 10.97 9.94 -1.50
C ASP A 13 10.25 8.82 -2.29
N GLU A 14 9.86 9.15 -3.51
CA GLU A 14 9.14 8.26 -4.43
C GLU A 14 10.08 7.52 -5.39
N GLN A 15 11.40 7.75 -5.30
CA GLN A 15 12.39 7.18 -6.21
C GLN A 15 12.36 5.64 -6.21
N ALA A 16 12.24 5.01 -5.04
CA ALA A 16 12.16 3.56 -4.93
C ALA A 16 10.94 2.98 -5.68
N ARG A 17 9.80 3.69 -5.66
CA ARG A 17 8.60 3.29 -6.41
C ARG A 17 8.78 3.50 -7.91
N LEU A 18 9.42 4.59 -8.31
CA LEU A 18 9.75 4.86 -9.71
C LEU A 18 10.73 3.81 -10.27
N ASP A 19 11.74 3.42 -9.50
CA ASP A 19 12.72 2.41 -9.92
C ASP A 19 12.06 1.05 -10.17
N ARG A 20 11.12 0.64 -9.31
CA ARG A 20 10.36 -0.60 -9.49
C ARG A 20 9.40 -0.53 -10.68
N LEU A 21 8.71 0.59 -10.86
CA LEU A 21 7.85 0.79 -12.02
C LEU A 21 8.65 0.77 -13.33
N GLU A 22 9.86 1.34 -13.33
CA GLU A 22 10.79 1.25 -14.45
C GLU A 22 11.19 -0.19 -14.75
N GLU A 23 11.56 -0.98 -13.74
CA GLU A 23 11.92 -2.39 -13.89
C GLU A 23 10.78 -3.19 -14.54
N VAL A 24 9.55 -3.05 -14.04
CA VAL A 24 8.35 -3.70 -14.59
C VAL A 24 8.06 -3.24 -16.02
N ALA A 25 8.10 -1.93 -16.28
CA ALA A 25 7.76 -1.37 -17.58
C ALA A 25 8.76 -1.76 -18.69
N VAL A 26 10.06 -1.77 -18.35
CA VAL A 26 11.12 -2.14 -19.31
C VAL A 26 11.05 -3.64 -19.60
N SER A 27 10.92 -4.47 -18.58
CA SER A 27 10.88 -5.94 -18.75
C SER A 27 9.63 -6.42 -19.51
N THR A 28 8.48 -5.79 -19.27
CA THR A 28 7.19 -6.27 -19.81
C THR A 28 6.83 -5.58 -21.13
N TYR A 29 7.09 -4.28 -21.26
CA TYR A 29 6.58 -3.46 -22.38
C TYR A 29 7.68 -2.79 -23.21
N GLN A 30 8.96 -3.04 -22.92
CA GLN A 30 10.10 -2.40 -23.59
C GLN A 30 10.03 -0.86 -23.57
N TYR A 31 9.44 -0.31 -22.52
CA TYR A 31 9.19 1.11 -22.35
C TYR A 31 9.85 1.63 -21.06
N SER A 32 10.48 2.82 -21.14
CA SER A 32 11.11 3.48 -20.00
C SER A 32 10.24 4.61 -19.48
N VAL A 33 9.74 4.45 -18.26
CA VAL A 33 8.98 5.45 -17.50
C VAL A 33 9.89 6.61 -17.11
N LYS A 34 11.15 6.34 -16.75
CA LYS A 34 12.15 7.38 -16.48
C LYS A 34 12.42 8.23 -17.72
N GLN A 35 12.54 7.63 -18.90
CA GLN A 35 12.69 8.35 -20.15
C GLN A 35 11.46 9.19 -20.47
N TYR A 36 10.26 8.66 -20.22
CA TYR A 36 9.03 9.42 -20.37
C TYR A 36 8.96 10.63 -19.44
N ILE A 37 9.28 10.48 -18.16
CA ILE A 37 9.35 11.59 -17.21
C ILE A 37 10.39 12.62 -17.66
N SER A 38 11.56 12.18 -18.13
CA SER A 38 12.59 13.06 -18.69
C SER A 38 12.06 13.86 -19.89
N ASN A 39 11.33 13.22 -20.81
CA ASN A 39 10.71 13.87 -21.96
C ASN A 39 9.62 14.86 -21.56
N LEU A 40 8.78 14.50 -20.57
CA LEU A 40 7.79 15.41 -20.00
C LEU A 40 8.44 16.67 -19.42
N ASN A 41 9.51 16.52 -18.64
CA ASN A 41 10.23 17.63 -18.00
C ASN A 41 10.93 18.55 -19.01
N ARG A 42 11.31 18.04 -20.17
CA ARG A 42 11.89 18.82 -21.28
C ARG A 42 10.84 19.62 -22.05
N ASN A 43 9.55 19.25 -21.96
CA ASN A 43 8.47 19.98 -22.61
C ASN A 43 7.93 21.10 -21.71
N PRO A 44 8.14 22.39 -22.06
CA PRO A 44 7.78 23.52 -21.19
C PRO A 44 6.27 23.65 -20.96
N ILE A 45 5.44 23.23 -21.93
CA ILE A 45 3.97 23.29 -21.81
C ILE A 45 3.51 22.26 -20.78
N LEU A 46 4.02 21.02 -20.88
CA LEU A 46 3.66 19.95 -19.95
C LEU A 46 4.20 20.21 -18.55
N ARG A 47 5.42 20.75 -18.44
CA ARG A 47 5.98 21.17 -17.15
C ARG A 47 5.11 22.22 -16.46
N LYS A 48 4.70 23.27 -17.19
CA LYS A 48 3.81 24.31 -16.64
C LYS A 48 2.46 23.73 -16.20
N ARG A 49 1.91 22.78 -16.95
CA ARG A 49 0.67 22.09 -16.56
C ARG A 49 0.85 21.30 -15.26
N ALA A 50 1.93 20.54 -15.14
CA ALA A 50 2.24 19.79 -13.93
C ALA A 50 2.42 20.72 -12.70
N GLU A 51 3.04 21.89 -12.88
CA GLU A 51 3.15 22.90 -11.82
C GLU A 51 1.77 23.43 -11.38
N ILE A 52 0.86 23.70 -12.33
CA ILE A 52 -0.53 24.10 -12.04
C ILE A 52 -1.26 22.99 -11.27
N ASP A 53 -1.14 21.75 -11.71
CA ASP A 53 -1.78 20.60 -11.06
C ASP A 53 -1.29 20.46 -9.61
N VAL A 54 0.02 20.62 -9.36
CA VAL A 54 0.61 20.61 -8.00
C VAL A 54 -0.01 21.71 -7.14
N GLN A 55 -0.10 22.95 -7.63
CA GLN A 55 -0.71 24.06 -6.88
C GLN A 55 -2.20 23.83 -6.60
N GLN A 56 -2.92 23.27 -7.55
CA GLN A 56 -4.33 22.94 -7.37
C GLN A 56 -4.53 21.85 -6.30
N ILE A 57 -3.70 20.80 -6.33
CA ILE A 57 -3.71 19.74 -5.30
C ILE A 57 -3.44 20.34 -3.92
N LEU A 58 -2.44 21.22 -3.78
CA LEU A 58 -2.13 21.88 -2.51
C LEU A 58 -3.31 22.73 -2.02
N SER A 59 -3.91 23.54 -2.89
CA SER A 59 -5.03 24.40 -2.56
C SER A 59 -6.26 23.60 -2.09
N LEU A 60 -6.63 22.55 -2.84
CA LEU A 60 -7.80 21.71 -2.52
C LEU A 60 -7.65 20.95 -1.20
N ASN A 61 -6.41 20.60 -0.83
CA ASN A 61 -6.15 19.87 0.41
C ASN A 61 -5.71 20.78 1.56
N GLY A 62 -5.64 22.11 1.38
CA GLY A 62 -5.26 23.05 2.43
C GLY A 62 -3.76 23.08 2.78
N GLY A 63 -2.89 22.56 1.90
CA GLY A 63 -1.43 22.57 2.06
C GLY A 63 -0.81 21.20 2.33
N CYS A 64 0.50 21.18 2.59
CA CYS A 64 1.30 19.95 2.66
C CYS A 64 1.08 19.10 3.92
N HIS A 65 0.72 19.72 5.05
CA HIS A 65 0.70 19.08 6.37
C HIS A 65 -0.72 18.88 6.91
N THR A 66 -1.70 18.81 6.03
CA THR A 66 -3.10 18.59 6.41
C THR A 66 -3.45 17.10 6.36
N ASP A 67 -4.44 16.72 7.14
CA ASP A 67 -5.00 15.37 7.10
C ASP A 67 -5.57 15.04 5.70
N ALA A 68 -6.18 16.02 5.04
CA ALA A 68 -6.70 15.87 3.68
C ALA A 68 -5.58 15.53 2.67
N MET A 69 -4.41 16.17 2.80
CA MET A 69 -3.27 15.88 1.95
C MET A 69 -2.72 14.47 2.20
N LEU A 70 -2.65 14.01 3.45
CA LEU A 70 -2.24 12.64 3.78
C LEU A 70 -3.20 11.60 3.19
N GLU A 71 -4.51 11.84 3.31
CA GLU A 71 -5.54 10.99 2.69
C GLU A 71 -5.41 10.93 1.16
N TRP A 72 -5.23 12.10 0.52
CA TRP A 72 -5.05 12.18 -0.93
C TRP A 72 -3.79 11.44 -1.39
N GLN A 73 -2.69 11.58 -0.65
CA GLN A 73 -1.43 10.88 -0.94
C GLN A 73 -1.59 9.36 -0.81
N ALA A 74 -2.26 8.89 0.24
CA ALA A 74 -2.47 7.47 0.47
C ALA A 74 -3.29 6.84 -0.66
N GLU A 75 -4.38 7.48 -1.10
CA GLU A 75 -5.17 7.01 -2.25
C GLU A 75 -4.35 7.00 -3.55
N GLY A 76 -3.62 8.08 -3.82
CA GLY A 76 -2.77 8.16 -5.01
C GLY A 76 -1.73 7.05 -5.07
N ARG A 77 -1.11 6.74 -3.92
CA ARG A 77 -0.13 5.65 -3.78
C ARG A 77 -0.76 4.28 -3.96
N ARG A 78 -1.91 4.04 -3.33
CA ARG A 78 -2.66 2.79 -3.49
C ARG A 78 -2.99 2.53 -4.96
N LEU A 79 -3.47 3.54 -5.68
CA LEU A 79 -3.73 3.43 -7.12
C LEU A 79 -2.47 3.09 -7.90
N ILE A 80 -1.35 3.80 -7.66
CA ILE A 80 -0.09 3.51 -8.36
C ILE A 80 0.39 2.10 -8.06
N ASP A 81 0.33 1.66 -6.81
CA ASP A 81 0.76 0.32 -6.42
C ASP A 81 -0.10 -0.73 -7.14
N VAL A 82 -1.43 -0.59 -7.16
CA VAL A 82 -2.37 -1.46 -7.90
C VAL A 82 -2.10 -1.48 -9.40
N TYR A 83 -1.83 -0.32 -10.02
CA TYR A 83 -1.52 -0.27 -11.45
C TYR A 83 -0.16 -0.88 -11.79
N THR A 84 0.88 -0.56 -11.01
CA THR A 84 2.23 -1.13 -11.18
C THR A 84 2.18 -2.64 -11.10
N GLN A 85 1.45 -3.12 -10.11
CA GLN A 85 1.09 -4.51 -9.93
C GLN A 85 0.38 -5.09 -11.17
N SER A 86 -0.69 -4.47 -11.67
CA SER A 86 -1.42 -4.96 -12.86
C SER A 86 -0.55 -5.04 -14.12
N LEU A 87 0.42 -4.12 -14.25
CA LEU A 87 1.37 -4.08 -15.36
C LEU A 87 2.46 -5.14 -15.25
N ALA A 88 2.71 -5.69 -14.06
CA ALA A 88 3.72 -6.74 -13.86
C ALA A 88 3.25 -8.15 -14.30
N VAL A 89 2.02 -8.28 -14.81
CA VAL A 89 1.42 -9.56 -15.20
C VAL A 89 1.07 -9.52 -16.71
N PRO A 90 1.89 -10.15 -17.58
CA PRO A 90 1.74 -10.04 -19.03
C PRO A 90 0.40 -10.54 -19.60
N ASP A 91 -0.24 -11.53 -18.96
CA ASP A 91 -1.38 -12.27 -19.52
C ASP A 91 -2.72 -11.98 -18.82
N GLY A 92 -2.78 -10.98 -17.92
CA GLY A 92 -4.01 -10.59 -17.23
C GLY A 92 -4.60 -11.65 -16.26
N SER A 93 -3.91 -12.77 -16.07
CA SER A 93 -4.28 -13.78 -15.08
C SER A 93 -3.86 -13.30 -13.70
N VAL A 94 -4.85 -12.94 -12.90
CA VAL A 94 -4.72 -12.59 -11.48
C VAL A 94 -3.97 -13.72 -10.74
N VAL A 95 -2.67 -13.53 -10.55
CA VAL A 95 -1.77 -14.57 -10.01
C VAL A 95 -2.05 -14.79 -8.53
N THR A 96 -2.21 -16.04 -8.11
CA THR A 96 -2.41 -16.55 -6.73
C THR A 96 -1.23 -16.32 -5.77
N HIS A 97 -0.19 -15.59 -6.19
CA HIS A 97 1.04 -15.31 -5.41
C HIS A 97 1.31 -13.80 -5.32
N TRP A 98 0.23 -13.04 -5.40
CA TRP A 98 0.24 -11.60 -5.28
C TRP A 98 0.35 -11.17 -3.81
N PRO A 99 1.09 -10.09 -3.47
CA PRO A 99 1.92 -9.26 -4.34
C PRO A 99 3.34 -9.83 -4.47
N SER A 100 4.10 -9.40 -5.50
CA SER A 100 5.52 -9.77 -5.58
C SER A 100 6.27 -9.21 -4.35
N THR A 101 7.14 -10.03 -3.75
CA THR A 101 7.98 -9.65 -2.60
C THR A 101 8.76 -8.36 -2.85
N ALA A 102 9.07 -8.06 -4.11
CA ALA A 102 9.74 -6.85 -4.54
C ALA A 102 8.97 -5.56 -4.22
N LEU A 103 7.65 -5.57 -4.05
CA LEU A 103 6.86 -4.38 -3.72
C LEU A 103 6.69 -4.13 -2.22
N LEU A 104 6.98 -5.12 -1.38
CA LEU A 104 6.62 -5.10 0.03
C LEU A 104 7.67 -4.43 0.94
N GLY A 105 8.91 -4.21 0.51
CA GLY A 105 9.88 -3.47 1.34
C GLY A 105 9.35 -2.07 1.76
N PRO A 106 9.51 -1.65 3.03
CA PRO A 106 10.30 -2.29 4.08
C PRO A 106 9.58 -3.42 4.84
N ILE A 107 8.27 -3.63 4.64
CA ILE A 107 7.47 -4.61 5.38
C ILE A 107 6.95 -5.72 4.48
N HIS A 108 7.54 -6.89 4.59
CA HIS A 108 7.00 -8.10 3.98
C HIS A 108 5.68 -8.50 4.67
N VAL A 109 4.60 -8.64 3.90
CA VAL A 109 3.31 -9.14 4.37
C VAL A 109 3.00 -10.45 3.67
N SER A 110 2.64 -11.48 4.43
CA SER A 110 2.16 -12.77 3.92
C SER A 110 0.99 -13.28 4.73
N VAL A 111 0.10 -14.05 4.09
CA VAL A 111 -0.94 -14.82 4.78
C VAL A 111 -0.45 -16.26 4.92
N GLU A 112 -0.31 -16.73 6.16
CA GLU A 112 0.15 -18.09 6.49
C GLU A 112 -0.98 -19.13 6.34
N GLY A 113 -2.24 -18.70 6.24
CA GLY A 113 -3.42 -19.55 6.08
C GLY A 113 -4.61 -19.00 6.87
N ARG A 114 -5.60 -19.86 7.10
CA ARG A 114 -6.85 -19.51 7.81
C ARG A 114 -6.96 -20.25 9.15
N GLY A 115 -7.96 -19.89 9.94
CA GLY A 115 -8.27 -20.54 11.21
C GLY A 115 -9.58 -20.06 11.79
N HIS A 116 -10.00 -20.70 12.88
CA HIS A 116 -11.21 -20.33 13.62
C HIS A 116 -10.84 -20.00 15.06
N ASP A 117 -11.42 -18.94 15.62
CA ASP A 117 -11.26 -18.61 17.03
C ASP A 117 -12.15 -19.49 17.92
N ASN A 118 -12.12 -19.26 19.24
CA ASN A 118 -12.90 -20.06 20.19
C ASN A 118 -14.41 -19.83 20.05
N ASP A 119 -14.82 -18.72 19.43
CA ASP A 119 -16.22 -18.38 19.15
C ASP A 119 -16.67 -18.93 17.78
N GLY A 120 -15.77 -19.61 17.06
CA GLY A 120 -16.02 -20.16 15.72
C GLY A 120 -15.94 -19.13 14.60
N ARG A 121 -15.40 -17.92 14.85
CA ARG A 121 -15.20 -16.91 13.79
C ARG A 121 -13.96 -17.22 12.99
N GLU A 122 -14.07 -17.10 11.67
CA GLU A 122 -12.93 -17.22 10.75
C GLU A 122 -11.94 -16.07 10.97
N TYR A 123 -10.64 -16.38 10.85
CA TYR A 123 -9.59 -15.37 10.77
C TYR A 123 -8.49 -15.76 9.78
N LEU A 124 -7.89 -14.75 9.17
CA LEU A 124 -6.67 -14.89 8.37
C LEU A 124 -5.43 -14.76 9.28
N LYS A 125 -4.47 -15.68 9.14
CA LYS A 125 -3.17 -15.64 9.82
C LYS A 125 -2.21 -14.79 9.01
N LEU A 126 -1.88 -13.62 9.52
CA LEU A 126 -0.94 -12.69 8.88
C LEU A 126 0.44 -12.81 9.50
N LEU A 127 1.48 -12.74 8.67
CA LEU A 127 2.86 -12.54 9.07
C LEU A 127 3.38 -11.25 8.44
N LEU A 128 3.78 -10.31 9.28
CA LEU A 128 4.45 -9.07 8.89
C LEU A 128 5.92 -9.18 9.32
N ARG A 129 6.86 -8.93 8.42
CA ARG A 129 8.31 -8.92 8.72
C ARG A 129 8.93 -7.62 8.26
N ASN A 130 9.69 -6.98 9.15
CA ASN A 130 10.45 -5.79 8.81
C ASN A 130 11.81 -6.15 8.23
N ASP A 131 11.96 -5.95 6.92
CA ASP A 131 13.17 -6.23 6.17
C ASP A 131 14.10 -5.00 6.06
N SER A 132 13.72 -3.87 6.67
CA SER A 132 14.58 -2.68 6.71
C SER A 132 15.56 -2.70 7.88
N GLU A 133 16.58 -1.85 7.79
CA GLU A 133 17.56 -1.62 8.85
C GLU A 133 17.00 -0.79 10.03
N ASP A 134 15.87 -0.11 9.82
CA ASP A 134 15.26 0.78 10.80
C ASP A 134 14.04 0.17 11.47
N ARG A 135 13.71 0.68 12.67
CA ARG A 135 12.41 0.42 13.29
C ARG A 135 11.31 1.14 12.52
N VAL A 136 10.21 0.45 12.25
CA VAL A 136 9.05 1.00 11.55
C VAL A 136 7.76 0.83 12.37
N GLY A 137 6.82 1.73 12.17
CA GLY A 137 5.44 1.60 12.64
C GLY A 137 4.54 1.04 11.55
N VAL A 138 3.60 0.16 11.89
CA VAL A 138 2.66 -0.45 10.94
C VAL A 138 1.22 -0.43 11.46
N ALA A 139 0.27 -0.24 10.54
CA ALA A 139 -1.17 -0.39 10.75
C ALA A 139 -1.86 -0.74 9.41
N LEU A 140 -3.06 -1.31 9.47
CA LEU A 140 -3.92 -1.49 8.30
C LEU A 140 -4.92 -0.34 8.19
N ALA A 141 -5.16 0.12 6.97
CA ALA A 141 -6.19 1.12 6.70
C ALA A 141 -7.58 0.45 6.64
N GLY A 142 -8.47 0.71 7.60
CA GLY A 142 -9.81 0.11 7.61
C GLY A 142 -10.74 0.60 6.49
N LYS A 143 -10.35 1.66 5.78
CA LYS A 143 -11.12 2.29 4.68
C LYS A 143 -11.31 1.36 3.48
N ASP A 144 -10.29 0.56 3.17
CA ASP A 144 -10.23 -0.30 1.99
C ASP A 144 -9.88 -1.75 2.31
N LEU A 145 -9.73 -2.06 3.61
CA LEU A 145 -9.44 -3.40 4.09
C LEU A 145 -10.66 -4.31 3.92
N ARG A 146 -10.45 -5.45 3.25
CA ARG A 146 -11.46 -6.48 3.05
C ARG A 146 -10.85 -7.85 2.87
N ALA A 147 -11.56 -8.87 3.32
CA ALA A 147 -11.34 -10.28 3.02
C ALA A 147 -12.49 -10.70 2.11
N ASP A 148 -12.23 -10.93 0.83
CA ASP A 148 -13.25 -11.08 -0.22
C ASP A 148 -14.23 -9.90 -0.22
N ILE A 149 -15.50 -10.16 0.11
CA ILE A 149 -16.56 -9.16 0.26
C ILE A 149 -16.73 -8.67 1.71
N CYS A 150 -16.06 -9.32 2.68
CA CYS A 150 -16.11 -8.97 4.09
C CYS A 150 -15.24 -7.74 4.35
N SER A 151 -15.83 -6.65 4.84
CA SER A 151 -15.11 -5.43 5.26
C SER A 151 -15.09 -5.23 6.78
N ASP A 152 -15.88 -6.02 7.52
CA ASP A 152 -15.85 -6.02 8.98
C ASP A 152 -14.71 -6.93 9.45
N LEU A 153 -13.55 -6.33 9.65
CA LEU A 153 -12.32 -7.02 10.01
C LEU A 153 -11.72 -6.39 11.26
N SER A 154 -11.24 -7.25 12.17
CA SER A 154 -10.63 -6.82 13.42
C SER A 154 -9.32 -7.55 13.69
N SER A 155 -8.40 -6.89 14.39
CA SER A 155 -7.16 -7.50 14.85
C SER A 155 -6.77 -6.92 16.20
N ALA A 156 -6.29 -7.78 17.09
CA ALA A 156 -5.78 -7.38 18.40
C ALA A 156 -4.31 -6.97 18.33
N GLU A 157 -3.54 -7.61 17.43
CA GLU A 157 -2.10 -7.43 17.30
C GLU A 157 -1.73 -6.29 16.35
N LEU A 158 -2.45 -6.19 15.22
CA LEU A 158 -2.18 -5.21 14.18
C LEU A 158 -3.24 -4.11 14.20
N PRO A 159 -2.90 -2.86 14.54
CA PRO A 159 -3.88 -1.78 14.57
C PRO A 159 -4.54 -1.60 13.21
N ILE A 160 -5.86 -1.48 13.22
CA ILE A 160 -6.68 -1.14 12.05
C ILE A 160 -7.25 0.25 12.29
N THR A 161 -7.10 1.14 11.32
CA THR A 161 -7.71 2.47 11.38
C THR A 161 -9.21 2.38 11.13
N GLY A 162 -9.93 3.48 11.35
CA GLY A 162 -11.32 3.58 10.85
C GLY A 162 -11.37 3.76 9.34
N GLN A 163 -12.34 4.54 8.86
CA GLN A 163 -12.48 4.90 7.45
C GLN A 163 -11.47 5.99 7.00
N SER A 164 -10.17 5.77 7.29
CA SER A 164 -9.09 6.74 7.06
C SER A 164 -7.73 6.04 6.90
N TYR A 165 -6.78 6.64 6.17
CA TYR A 165 -5.38 6.21 6.13
C TYR A 165 -4.52 6.80 7.24
N ARG A 166 -5.12 7.58 8.15
CA ARG A 166 -4.42 8.15 9.30
C ARG A 166 -4.42 7.18 10.46
N ALA A 167 -3.25 6.64 10.77
CA ALA A 167 -3.05 5.81 11.93
C ALA A 167 -2.93 6.67 13.21
N THR A 168 -3.81 6.43 14.19
CA THR A 168 -3.66 6.97 15.56
C THR A 168 -2.88 6.01 16.46
N ARG A 169 -2.77 4.74 16.04
CA ARG A 169 -2.03 3.68 16.72
C ARG A 169 -1.24 2.90 15.68
N LEU A 170 -0.01 2.54 16.02
CA LEU A 170 0.90 1.78 15.18
C LEU A 170 1.53 0.66 16.01
N ALA A 171 1.55 -0.55 15.46
CA ALA A 171 2.42 -1.61 15.93
C ALA A 171 3.86 -1.27 15.55
N ARG A 172 4.84 -1.50 16.43
CA ARG A 172 6.25 -1.20 16.17
C ARG A 172 7.02 -2.48 15.89
N LEU A 173 7.77 -2.50 14.79
CA LEU A 173 8.63 -3.60 14.38
C LEU A 173 10.08 -3.11 14.30
N ALA A 174 10.97 -3.71 15.09
CA ALA A 174 12.41 -3.53 14.96
C ALA A 174 12.93 -4.17 13.65
N SER A 175 14.17 -3.85 13.28
CA SER A 175 14.82 -4.45 12.10
C SER A 175 14.89 -5.98 12.24
N GLY A 176 14.47 -6.70 11.21
CA GLY A 176 14.41 -8.17 11.19
C GLY A 176 13.28 -8.77 12.03
N GLU A 177 12.51 -7.96 12.77
CA GLU A 177 11.41 -8.45 13.61
C GLU A 177 10.23 -8.89 12.75
N SER A 178 9.57 -9.95 13.20
CA SER A 178 8.31 -10.42 12.62
C SER A 178 7.18 -10.36 13.64
N MET A 179 6.00 -9.97 13.20
CA MET A 179 4.75 -10.00 13.97
C MET A 179 3.77 -10.94 13.27
N ARG A 180 3.16 -11.82 14.06
CA ARG A 180 1.97 -12.54 13.64
C ARG A 180 0.74 -11.80 14.13
N ALA A 181 -0.23 -11.64 13.25
CA ALA A 181 -1.50 -11.02 13.56
C ALA A 181 -2.65 -11.90 13.09
N ARG A 182 -3.77 -11.83 13.79
CA ARG A 182 -5.01 -12.46 13.35
C ARG A 182 -5.94 -11.38 12.85
N LEU A 183 -6.40 -11.54 11.61
CA LEU A 183 -7.44 -10.70 11.05
C LEU A 183 -8.75 -11.46 11.09
N THR A 184 -9.53 -11.19 12.14
CA THR A 184 -10.79 -11.89 12.43
C THR A 184 -11.92 -11.25 11.65
N LEU A 185 -12.70 -12.07 10.96
CA LEU A 185 -13.86 -11.68 10.19
C LEU A 185 -15.05 -11.45 11.14
N GLY A 186 -15.86 -10.44 10.81
CA GLY A 186 -17.11 -10.14 11.50
C GLY A 186 -18.12 -11.29 11.36
N ALA A 187 -19.09 -11.35 12.28
CA ALA A 187 -20.07 -12.43 12.32
C ALA A 187 -20.98 -12.49 11.08
N ASP A 188 -21.14 -11.37 10.38
CA ASP A 188 -21.96 -11.26 9.16
C ASP A 188 -21.17 -11.59 7.88
N CYS A 189 -19.89 -11.95 8.01
CA CYS A 189 -19.07 -12.34 6.87
C CYS A 189 -19.30 -13.80 6.48
N PHE A 190 -19.43 -14.05 5.18
CA PHE A 190 -19.62 -15.39 4.65
C PHE A 190 -18.28 -16.13 4.59
N ASP A 191 -18.29 -17.41 4.96
CA ASP A 191 -17.17 -18.32 4.71
C ASP A 191 -17.06 -18.60 3.20
N PHE A 192 -15.85 -18.45 2.65
CA PHE A 192 -15.53 -18.81 1.27
C PHE A 192 -14.52 -19.96 1.23
N ASP A 193 -14.56 -20.80 0.19
CA ASP A 193 -13.59 -21.90 0.01
C ASP A 193 -12.17 -21.40 -0.35
N GLN A 194 -12.09 -20.16 -0.85
CA GLN A 194 -10.87 -19.42 -1.13
C GLN A 194 -11.10 -18.00 -0.68
N SER A 195 -10.08 -17.40 -0.08
CA SER A 195 -10.15 -16.01 0.36
C SER A 195 -9.12 -15.12 -0.29
N ASP A 196 -9.50 -13.89 -0.52
CA ASP A 196 -8.65 -12.81 -0.99
C ASP A 196 -8.53 -11.76 0.12
N LEU A 197 -7.33 -11.31 0.46
CA LEU A 197 -7.13 -10.14 1.31
C LEU A 197 -6.78 -8.93 0.46
N MET A 198 -7.51 -7.84 0.58
CA MET A 198 -7.19 -6.56 -0.05
C MET A 198 -7.20 -5.45 0.99
N GLY A 199 -6.36 -4.43 0.82
CA GLY A 199 -6.35 -3.25 1.67
C GLY A 199 -5.09 -2.42 1.50
N THR A 200 -4.81 -1.57 2.47
CA THR A 200 -3.60 -0.75 2.49
C THR A 200 -2.85 -0.89 3.81
N LEU A 201 -1.55 -1.15 3.73
CA LEU A 201 -0.61 -1.04 4.85
C LEU A 201 -0.16 0.41 4.98
N ILE A 202 -0.31 0.96 6.18
CA ILE A 202 0.29 2.22 6.59
C ILE A 202 1.62 1.90 7.26
N ILE A 203 2.70 2.51 6.78
CA ILE A 203 4.07 2.32 7.27
C ILE A 203 4.61 3.67 7.70
N GLU A 204 4.96 3.81 8.97
CA GLU A 204 5.66 4.99 9.49
C GLU A 204 7.16 4.67 9.61
N THR A 205 7.96 5.36 8.82
CA THR A 205 9.42 5.31 8.85
C THR A 205 9.98 6.61 9.43
N ARG A 206 11.31 6.70 9.58
CA ARG A 206 11.97 7.97 9.95
C ARG A 206 11.75 9.08 8.91
N SER A 207 11.55 8.71 7.65
CA SER A 207 11.37 9.64 6.54
C SER A 207 9.93 10.12 6.38
N GLY A 208 8.97 9.51 7.08
CA GLY A 208 7.57 9.89 7.08
C GLY A 208 6.62 8.71 6.99
N VAL A 209 5.36 9.00 6.68
CA VAL A 209 4.30 8.01 6.54
C VAL A 209 4.12 7.62 5.07
N GLU A 210 4.07 6.33 4.85
CA GLU A 210 3.88 5.70 3.56
C GLU A 210 2.65 4.80 3.59
N SER A 211 1.98 4.71 2.44
CA SER A 211 0.88 3.78 2.23
C SER A 211 1.26 2.82 1.12
N ARG A 212 0.91 1.55 1.29
CA ARG A 212 1.19 0.46 0.35
C ARG A 212 -0.04 -0.41 0.16
N ALA A 213 -0.46 -0.64 -1.08
CA ALA A 213 -1.54 -1.57 -1.35
C ALA A 213 -1.11 -3.01 -0.99
N ILE A 214 -1.95 -3.70 -0.21
CA ILE A 214 -1.90 -5.13 0.02
C ILE A 214 -3.01 -5.75 -0.81
N THR A 215 -2.67 -6.77 -1.58
CA THR A 215 -3.63 -7.67 -2.16
C THR A 215 -2.98 -9.06 -2.10
N ILE A 216 -3.67 -10.07 -1.61
CA ILE A 216 -3.21 -11.46 -1.52
C ILE A 216 -4.38 -12.32 -1.94
N LEU A 217 -4.20 -13.22 -2.92
CA LEU A 217 -5.32 -13.85 -3.62
C LEU A 217 -5.26 -15.37 -3.55
N GLY A 218 -6.42 -16.00 -3.52
CA GLY A 218 -6.55 -17.45 -3.50
C GLY A 218 -5.94 -18.10 -2.26
N ILE A 219 -6.10 -17.47 -1.10
CA ILE A 219 -5.70 -17.99 0.21
C ILE A 219 -6.48 -19.29 0.45
N ARG A 220 -5.75 -20.35 0.78
CA ARG A 220 -6.28 -21.68 1.10
C ARG A 220 -5.78 -22.13 2.47
N ASP A 221 -6.40 -23.17 3.01
CA ASP A 221 -6.01 -23.82 4.26
C ASP A 221 -4.63 -24.50 4.21
#